data_AF-A0A3N5X432-F1
#
_entry.id   AF-A0A3N5X432-F1
#
_cell.length_a   1.000
_cell.length_b   1.000
_cell.length_c   1.000
_cell.angle_alpha   90.00
_cell.angle_beta   90.00
_cell.angle_gamma   90.00
#
_symmetry.space_group_name_H-M   'P 1'
#
loop_
_entity.id
_entity.type
_entity.pdbx_description
1 polymer ?
#
loop_
_entity_poly.entity_id
_entity_poly.type
_entity_poly.pdbx_seq_one_letter_code
_entity_poly.pdbx_strand_id
1 'polypeptide(L)'
;MSTIDWAPVRRVIEEHGSFLVTSHVNPEGDAIGSEVALARFLRERGKTVRIVNPTPTPDNCRFLDPEGEIILADASRAGAVFDGVEAVFIVDLSSWVQLGNF
;
A
#
# COMPACT_ATOMS: atom_id res chain seq x y z
N MET A 1 22.04 -4.59 18.34
CA MET A 1 20.92 -4.44 17.40
C MET A 1 21.27 -5.27 16.17
N SER A 2 20.47 -6.27 15.80
CA SER A 2 20.66 -6.95 14.51
C SER A 2 20.32 -5.95 13.40
N THR A 3 21.20 -5.80 12.44
CA THR A 3 20.93 -5.02 11.23
C THR A 3 19.88 -5.75 10.40
N ILE A 4 18.81 -5.04 10.01
CA ILE A 4 17.78 -5.57 9.11
C ILE A 4 18.42 -5.81 7.73
N ASP A 5 18.23 -7.01 7.17
CA ASP A 5 18.63 -7.31 5.79
C ASP A 5 17.55 -6.82 4.81
N TRP A 6 17.89 -5.79 4.05
CA TRP A 6 17.02 -5.17 3.05
C TRP A 6 17.14 -5.78 1.65
N ALA A 7 18.07 -6.72 1.43
CA ALA A 7 18.28 -7.33 0.12
C ALA A 7 17.01 -7.97 -0.48
N PRO A 8 16.15 -8.66 0.29
CA PRO A 8 14.91 -9.23 -0.23
C PRO A 8 13.94 -8.16 -0.74
N VAL A 9 13.76 -7.07 0.01
CA VAL A 9 12.86 -5.96 -0.37
C VAL A 9 13.36 -5.27 -1.63
N ARG A 10 14.67 -4.99 -1.70
CA ARG A 10 15.28 -4.39 -2.90
C ARG A 10 15.05 -5.26 -4.13
N ARG A 11 15.24 -6.57 -4.02
CA ARG A 11 15.01 -7.51 -5.13
C ARG A 11 13.58 -7.44 -5.64
N VAL A 12 12.58 -7.48 -4.75
CA VAL A 12 11.15 -7.38 -5.13
C VAL A 12 10.88 -6.08 -5.90
N ILE A 13 11.48 -4.96 -5.48
CA ILE A 13 11.32 -3.67 -6.14
C ILE A 13 11.98 -3.65 -7.53
N GLU A 14 13.16 -4.26 -7.67
CA GLU A 14 13.92 -4.30 -8.92
C GLU A 14 13.24 -5.20 -9.97
N GLU A 15 12.78 -6.38 -9.56
CA GLU A 15 12.25 -7.44 -10.44
C GLU A 15 10.84 -7.18 -10.98
N HIS A 16 10.02 -6.37 -10.29
CA HIS A 16 8.61 -6.14 -10.66
C HIS A 16 8.36 -4.70 -11.11
N GLY A 17 7.45 -4.52 -12.07
CA GLY A 17 7.01 -3.24 -12.64
C GLY A 17 5.70 -2.70 -12.05
N SER A 18 4.87 -3.54 -11.42
CA SER A 18 3.51 -3.19 -10.98
C SER A 18 3.23 -3.63 -9.54
N PHE A 19 2.78 -2.69 -8.70
CA PHE A 19 2.58 -2.89 -7.27
C PHE A 19 1.19 -2.47 -6.80
N LEU A 20 0.69 -3.19 -5.79
CA LEU A 20 -0.37 -2.74 -4.92
C LEU A 20 0.20 -2.43 -3.54
N VAL A 21 -0.22 -1.32 -2.93
CA VAL A 21 0.09 -0.96 -1.55
C VAL A 21 -1.22 -0.91 -0.75
N THR A 22 -1.23 -1.49 0.44
CA THR A 22 -2.37 -1.50 1.37
C THR A 22 -1.88 -1.47 2.82
N SER A 23 -2.77 -1.05 3.73
CA SER A 23 -2.56 -1.11 5.17
C SER A 23 -3.77 -1.71 5.89
N HIS A 24 -3.83 -1.55 7.21
CA HIS A 24 -4.89 -2.09 8.05
C HIS A 24 -6.22 -1.32 7.95
N VAL A 25 -7.29 -1.96 8.43
CA VAL A 25 -8.59 -1.31 8.64
C VAL A 25 -8.46 -0.12 9.61
N ASN A 26 -9.20 0.96 9.33
CA ASN A 26 -9.13 2.23 10.05
C ASN A 26 -7.69 2.75 10.17
N PRO A 27 -7.01 3.00 9.04
CA PRO A 27 -5.64 3.50 9.04
C PRO A 27 -5.57 4.85 9.74
N GLU A 28 -4.44 5.15 10.33
CA GLU A 28 -4.12 6.40 11.01
C GLU A 28 -3.09 7.19 10.16
N GLY A 29 -2.30 8.07 10.77
CA GLY A 29 -1.35 8.89 10.02
C GLY A 29 -0.13 8.12 9.50
N ASP A 30 0.36 7.12 10.22
CA ASP A 30 1.56 6.37 9.86
C ASP A 30 1.30 5.42 8.69
N ALA A 31 0.18 4.68 8.71
CA ALA A 31 -0.31 3.87 7.60
C ALA A 31 -0.47 4.71 6.34
N ILE A 32 -1.32 5.75 6.38
CA ILE A 32 -1.58 6.59 5.20
C ILE A 32 -0.29 7.23 4.69
N GLY A 33 0.54 7.75 5.61
CA GLY A 33 1.83 8.36 5.26
C GLY A 33 2.80 7.37 4.62
N SER A 34 2.90 6.16 5.18
CA SER A 34 3.75 5.08 4.68
C SER A 34 3.33 4.61 3.30
N GLU A 35 2.03 4.48 3.06
CA GLU A 35 1.48 4.08 1.75
C GLU A 35 1.79 5.11 0.67
N VAL A 36 1.47 6.39 0.92
CA VAL A 36 1.72 7.48 -0.01
C VAL A 36 3.21 7.66 -0.28
N ALA A 37 4.04 7.60 0.77
CA ALA A 37 5.49 7.73 0.63
C ALA A 37 6.08 6.57 -0.20
N LEU A 38 5.69 5.33 0.08
CA LEU A 38 6.17 4.16 -0.66
C LEU A 38 5.69 4.20 -2.12
N ALA A 39 4.43 4.58 -2.35
CA ALA A 39 3.89 4.70 -3.71
C ALA A 39 4.64 5.75 -4.53
N ARG A 40 4.92 6.93 -3.95
CA ARG A 40 5.74 7.97 -4.60
C ARG A 40 7.16 7.47 -4.90
N PHE A 41 7.82 6.84 -3.92
CA PHE A 41 9.16 6.28 -4.08
C PHE A 41 9.27 5.24 -5.21
N LEU A 42 8.25 4.38 -5.34
CA LEU A 42 8.18 3.36 -6.39
C LEU A 42 7.88 4.01 -7.75
N ARG A 43 6.96 4.98 -7.82
CA ARG A 43 6.65 5.71 -9.07
C ARG A 43 7.82 6.51 -9.60
N GLU A 44 8.63 7.12 -8.73
CA GLU A 44 9.90 7.77 -9.10
C GLU A 44 10.90 6.82 -9.76
N ARG A 45 10.75 5.50 -9.57
CA ARG A 45 11.54 4.45 -10.22
C ARG A 45 10.85 3.85 -11.46
N GLY A 46 9.83 4.52 -11.98
CA GLY A 46 9.10 4.10 -13.17
C GLY A 46 8.16 2.91 -12.93
N LYS A 47 7.80 2.62 -11.69
CA LYS A 47 6.86 1.55 -11.35
C LYS A 47 5.41 2.03 -11.41
N THR A 48 4.50 1.13 -11.79
CA THR A 48 3.05 1.36 -11.68
C THR A 48 2.60 1.00 -10.28
N VAL A 49 1.88 1.88 -9.58
CA VAL A 49 1.46 1.65 -8.19
C VAL A 49 0.01 2.06 -7.97
N ARG A 50 -0.76 1.17 -7.34
CA ARG A 50 -2.11 1.42 -6.81
C ARG A 50 -2.06 1.37 -5.29
N ILE A 51 -2.75 2.30 -4.62
CA ILE A 51 -3.01 2.21 -3.19
C ILE A 51 -4.47 1.82 -3.00
N VAL A 52 -4.73 0.75 -2.26
CA VAL A 52 -6.07 0.23 -2.04
C VAL A 52 -6.23 -0.09 -0.56
N ASN A 53 -7.25 0.46 0.09
CA ASN A 53 -7.49 0.24 1.51
C ASN A 53 -8.89 -0.30 1.79
N PRO A 54 -9.06 -1.17 2.81
CA PRO A 54 -10.34 -1.76 3.17
C PRO A 54 -11.30 -0.77 3.83
N THR A 55 -10.80 0.40 4.25
CA THR A 55 -11.57 1.47 4.90
C THR A 55 -11.18 2.83 4.35
N PRO A 56 -12.08 3.84 4.39
CA PRO A 56 -11.80 5.17 3.87
C PRO A 56 -10.65 5.87 4.60
N THR A 57 -9.91 6.72 3.88
CA THR A 57 -8.94 7.64 4.47
C THR A 57 -9.63 8.56 5.50
N PRO A 58 -9.15 8.62 6.75
CA PRO A 58 -9.71 9.52 7.76
C PRO A 58 -9.66 10.99 7.34
N ASP A 59 -10.67 11.78 7.73
CA ASP A 59 -10.75 13.20 7.41
C ASP A 59 -9.50 13.99 7.84
N ASN A 60 -8.95 13.66 9.01
CA ASN A 60 -7.74 14.28 9.54
C ASN A 60 -6.45 13.83 8.82
N CYS A 61 -6.51 12.81 7.96
CA CYS A 61 -5.38 12.31 7.17
C CYS A 61 -5.48 12.67 5.69
N ARG A 62 -6.61 13.23 5.22
CA ARG A 62 -6.79 13.61 3.79
C ARG A 62 -5.71 14.55 3.25
N PHE A 63 -5.08 15.34 4.10
CA PHE A 63 -3.98 16.21 3.69
C PHE A 63 -2.73 15.44 3.20
N LEU A 64 -2.58 14.16 3.58
CA LEU A 64 -1.50 13.28 3.12
C LEU A 64 -1.75 12.74 1.71
N ASP A 65 -3.02 12.65 1.31
CA ASP A 65 -3.47 12.24 -0.02
C ASP A 65 -4.25 13.39 -0.71
N PRO A 66 -3.57 14.49 -1.06
CA PRO A 66 -4.23 15.66 -1.67
C PRO A 66 -4.91 15.34 -3.01
N GLU A 67 -4.39 14.34 -3.72
CA GLU A 67 -4.85 13.95 -5.06
C GLU A 67 -5.95 12.88 -5.03
N GLY A 68 -6.30 12.37 -3.85
CA GLY A 68 -7.33 11.34 -3.68
C GLY A 68 -6.98 10.03 -4.39
N GLU A 69 -5.71 9.61 -4.32
CA GLU A 69 -5.21 8.44 -5.01
C GLU A 69 -5.48 7.11 -4.29
N ILE A 70 -5.83 7.16 -3.00
CA ILE A 70 -6.15 5.97 -2.21
C ILE A 70 -7.54 5.46 -2.59
N ILE A 71 -7.60 4.25 -3.14
CA ILE A 71 -8.83 3.61 -3.58
C ILE A 71 -9.45 2.86 -2.40
N LEU A 72 -10.72 3.14 -2.11
CA LEU A 72 -11.50 2.31 -1.18
C LEU A 72 -11.81 0.97 -1.83
N ALA A 73 -11.42 -0.13 -1.18
CA ALA A 73 -11.71 -1.47 -1.65
C ALA A 73 -13.22 -1.70 -1.74
N ASP A 74 -13.65 -2.25 -2.87
CA ASP A 74 -15.02 -2.70 -3.10
C ASP A 74 -15.05 -4.23 -3.02
N ALA A 75 -15.72 -4.76 -2.01
CA ALA A 75 -15.84 -6.20 -1.79
C ALA A 75 -16.46 -6.94 -2.99
N SER A 76 -17.25 -6.27 -3.83
CA SER A 76 -17.81 -6.84 -5.05
C SER A 76 -16.79 -6.96 -6.20
N ARG A 77 -15.62 -6.32 -6.06
CA ARG A 77 -14.57 -6.23 -7.09
C ARG A 77 -13.18 -6.58 -6.56
N ALA A 78 -13.08 -7.32 -5.46
CA ALA A 78 -11.81 -7.65 -4.79
C ALA A 78 -10.78 -8.29 -5.73
N GLY A 79 -11.17 -9.14 -6.67
CA GLY A 79 -10.22 -9.72 -7.64
C GLY A 79 -9.63 -8.69 -8.61
N ALA A 80 -10.44 -7.71 -9.03
CA ALA A 80 -10.06 -6.77 -10.09
C ALA A 80 -8.98 -5.78 -9.65
N VAL A 81 -8.85 -5.50 -8.35
CA VAL A 81 -7.80 -4.59 -7.85
C VAL A 81 -6.41 -5.19 -8.00
N PHE A 82 -6.29 -6.52 -8.12
CA PHE A 82 -5.05 -7.24 -8.33
C PHE A 82 -4.72 -7.49 -9.81
N ASP A 83 -5.60 -7.14 -10.75
CA ASP A 83 -5.37 -7.39 -12.17
C ASP A 83 -4.07 -6.71 -12.62
N GLY A 84 -3.10 -7.50 -13.11
CA GLY A 84 -1.78 -7.01 -13.53
C GLY A 84 -0.90 -6.47 -12.39
N VAL A 85 -1.22 -6.76 -11.12
CA VAL A 85 -0.32 -6.54 -9.99
C VAL A 85 0.67 -7.68 -9.91
N GLU A 86 1.95 -7.37 -9.81
CA GLU A 86 3.02 -8.37 -9.75
C GLU A 86 3.55 -8.58 -8.34
N ALA A 87 3.45 -7.55 -7.48
CA ALA A 87 3.82 -7.62 -6.07
C ALA A 87 2.91 -6.74 -5.19
N VAL A 88 2.73 -7.14 -3.93
CA VAL A 88 1.93 -6.41 -2.95
C VAL A 88 2.81 -6.00 -1.77
N PHE A 89 2.79 -4.72 -1.42
CA PHE A 89 3.32 -4.22 -0.15
C PHE A 89 2.17 -4.02 0.83
N ILE A 90 2.31 -4.64 2.00
CA ILE A 90 1.38 -4.52 3.10
C ILE A 90 2.13 -3.81 4.22
N VAL A 91 1.74 -2.58 4.55
CA VAL A 91 2.51 -1.69 5.43
C VAL A 91 1.75 -1.35 6.72
N ASP A 92 2.50 -1.10 7.78
CA ASP A 92 1.98 -0.74 9.10
C ASP A 92 0.96 -1.74 9.68
N LEU A 93 1.35 -3.00 9.85
CA LEU A 93 0.56 -3.98 10.61
C LEU A 93 1.44 -4.99 11.33
N SER A 94 0.90 -5.51 12.42
CA SER A 94 1.52 -6.51 13.28
C SER A 94 0.89 -7.89 13.16
N SER A 95 -0.30 -7.99 12.52
CA SER A 95 -1.01 -9.26 12.33
C SER A 95 -2.00 -9.20 11.16
N TRP A 96 -2.29 -10.36 10.58
CA TRP A 96 -3.19 -10.51 9.43
C TRP A 96 -4.64 -10.08 9.70
N VAL A 97 -5.11 -10.17 10.94
CA VAL A 97 -6.50 -9.78 11.27
C VAL A 97 -6.75 -8.28 11.05
N GLN A 98 -5.68 -7.47 11.10
CA GLN A 98 -5.76 -6.03 10.87
C GLN A 98 -6.03 -5.69 9.40
N LEU A 99 -5.74 -6.59 8.46
CA LEU A 99 -6.03 -6.38 7.03
C LEU A 99 -7.54 -6.41 6.74
N GLY A 100 -8.34 -7.05 7.62
CA GLY A 100 -9.78 -7.18 7.43
C GLY A 100 -10.13 -8.08 6.24
N ASN A 101 -11.29 -7.81 5.63
CA ASN A 101 -11.71 -8.48 4.40
C ASN A 101 -11.20 -7.64 3.21
N PHE A 102 -9.96 -7.90 2.84
CA PHE A 102 -9.27 -7.34 1.69
C PHE A 102 -9.33 -8.30 0.50
#